data_AF-A0A369Y0C2-F1
#
_entry.id   AF-A0A369Y0C2-F1
#
_cell.length_a   1.000
_cell.length_b   1.000
_cell.length_c   1.000
_cell.angle_alpha   90.00
_cell.angle_beta   90.00
_cell.angle_gamma   90.00
#
_symmetry.space_group_name_H-M   'P 1'
#
loop_
_entity.id
_entity.type
_entity.pdbx_description
1 polymer ?
#
loop_
_entity_poly.entity_id
_entity_poly.type
_entity_poly.pdbx_seq_one_letter_code
_entity_poly.pdbx_strand_id
1 'polypeptide(L)' 'MVYLMLFFIVAYGMVFFAKRLTHSGDNLGKFLGMESSWVGVVLLASITSLPELVTGITSTNLGNQTMAVANIF' A
#
# COMPACT_ATOMS: atom_id res chain seq x y z
N MET A 1 -28.17 -0.36 4.91
CA MET A 1 -28.03 -1.36 3.82
C MET A 1 -26.94 -0.99 2.82
N VAL A 2 -26.99 0.19 2.18
CA VAL A 2 -26.04 0.59 1.11
C VAL A 2 -24.57 0.60 1.56
N TYR A 3 -24.27 1.14 2.75
CA TYR A 3 -22.89 1.17 3.27
C TYR A 3 -22.29 -0.23 3.49
N LEU A 4 -23.10 -1.20 3.93
CA LEU A 4 -22.65 -2.59 4.09
C LEU A 4 -22.32 -3.22 2.75
N MET A 5 -23.15 -2.98 1.74
CA MET A 5 -22.91 -3.49 0.38
C MET A 5 -21.62 -2.89 -0.21
N LEU A 6 -21.40 -1.59 -0.05
CA LEU A 6 -20.14 -0.92 -0.43
C LEU A 6 -18.93 -1.52 0.28
N PHE A 7 -19.02 -1.74 1.59
CA PHE A 7 -17.96 -2.35 2.37
C PHE A 7 -17.54 -3.72 1.81
N PHE A 8 -18.51 -4.61 1.54
CA PHE A 8 -18.20 -5.93 1.00
C PHE A 8 -17.61 -5.88 -0.41
N ILE A 9 -18.06 -4.95 -1.26
CA ILE A 9 -17.51 -4.77 -2.61
C ILE A 9 -16.04 -4.33 -2.54
N VAL A 10 -15.74 -3.32 -1.72
CA VAL A 10 -14.37 -2.82 -1.57
C VAL A 10 -13.47 -3.86 -0.91
N ALA A 11 -13.95 -4.55 0.13
CA ALA A 11 -13.21 -5.62 0.79
C ALA A 11 -12.87 -6.77 -0.17
N TYR A 12 -13.84 -7.22 -0.97
CA TYR A 12 -13.61 -8.24 -1.99
C TYR A 12 -12.58 -7.78 -3.03
N GLY A 13 -12.73 -6.54 -3.51
CA GLY A 13 -11.75 -5.93 -4.42
C GLY A 13 -10.35 -5.94 -3.84
N MET A 14 -10.20 -5.54 -2.57
CA MET A 14 -8.90 -5.49 -1.88
C MET A 14 -8.22 -6.86 -1.84
N VAL A 15 -8.95 -7.92 -1.47
CA VAL A 15 -8.42 -9.29 -1.45
C VAL A 15 -8.02 -9.77 -2.84
N PHE A 16 -8.84 -9.47 -3.86
CA PHE A 16 -8.56 -9.83 -5.24
C PHE A 16 -7.29 -9.15 -5.77
N PHE A 17 -7.15 -7.83 -5.55
CA PHE A 17 -5.97 -7.08 -5.97
C PHE A 17 -4.72 -7.48 -5.19
N ALA A 18 -4.82 -7.72 -3.89
CA ALA A 18 -3.70 -8.17 -3.06
C ALA A 18 -3.10 -9.48 -3.60
N LYS A 19 -3.95 -10.45 -3.95
CA LYS A 19 -3.50 -11.74 -4.52
C LYS A 19 -2.75 -11.55 -5.85
N ARG A 20 -3.24 -10.67 -6.71
CA ARG A 20 -2.56 -10.34 -7.97
C ARG A 20 -1.22 -9.65 -7.74
N LEU A 21 -1.15 -8.74 -6.77
CA LEU A 21 0.08 -8.03 -6.43
C LEU A 21 1.18 -8.99 -5.95
N THR A 22 0.84 -9.98 -5.12
CA THR A 22 1.78 -11.03 -4.70
C THR A 22 2.33 -11.82 -5.89
N HIS A 23 1.45 -12.24 -6.83
CA HIS A 23 1.89 -12.97 -8.02
C HIS A 23 2.79 -12.13 -8.95
N SER A 24 2.48 -10.83 -9.09
CA SER A 24 3.36 -9.90 -9.82
C SER A 24 4.71 -9.72 -9.11
N GLY A 25 4.70 -9.68 -7.77
CA GLY A 25 5.90 -9.66 -6.93
C GLY A 25 6.79 -10.88 -7.14
N ASP A 26 6.23 -12.09 -7.11
CA ASP A 26 7.00 -13.32 -7.36
C ASP A 26 7.64 -13.33 -8.76
N ASN A 27 6.93 -12.82 -9.77
CA ASN A 27 7.49 -12.69 -11.12
C ASN A 27 8.61 -11.65 -11.19
N LEU A 28 8.47 -10.53 -10.48
CA LEU A 28 9.54 -9.53 -10.33
C LEU A 28 10.76 -10.12 -9.61
N GLY A 29 10.55 -10.90 -8.55
CA GLY A 29 11.62 -11.60 -7.84
C GLY A 29 12.43 -12.53 -8.73
N LYS A 30 11.73 -13.34 -9.53
CA LYS A 30 12.36 -14.22 -10.53
C LYS A 30 13.17 -13.42 -11.56
N PHE A 31 12.67 -12.28 -12.01
CA PHE A 31 13.37 -11.42 -12.97
C PHE A 31 14.61 -10.75 -12.34
N LEU A 32 14.51 -10.31 -11.09
CA LEU A 32 15.58 -9.66 -10.34
C LEU A 32 16.59 -10.66 -9.74
N GLY A 33 16.35 -11.97 -9.83
CA GLY A 33 17.14 -13.00 -9.18
C GLY A 33 17.04 -12.97 -7.64
N MET A 34 15.98 -12.35 -7.10
CA MET A 34 15.74 -12.21 -5.67
C MET A 34 14.87 -13.33 -5.14
N GLU A 35 15.11 -13.73 -3.90
CA GLU A 35 14.25 -14.67 -3.18
C GLU A 35 12.85 -14.06 -2.98
N SER A 36 11.79 -14.87 -3.11
CA SER A 36 10.40 -14.41 -2.91
C SER A 36 10.18 -13.74 -1.56
N SER A 37 10.89 -14.17 -0.52
CA SER A 37 10.82 -13.58 0.83
C SER A 37 11.26 -12.11 0.83
N TRP A 38 12.37 -11.79 0.16
CA TRP A 38 12.88 -10.42 0.03
C TRP A 38 11.90 -9.51 -0.70
N VAL A 39 11.31 -10.00 -1.79
CA VAL A 39 10.31 -9.24 -2.54
C VAL A 39 9.05 -9.02 -1.70
N GLY A 40 8.64 -10.02 -0.93
CA GLY A 40 7.54 -9.90 0.02
C GLY A 40 7.77 -8.81 1.06
N VAL A 41 8.97 -8.73 1.65
CA VAL A 41 9.33 -7.70 2.64
C VAL A 41 9.30 -6.30 2.03
N VAL A 42 9.89 -6.11 0.84
CA VAL A 42 9.91 -4.81 0.16
C VAL A 42 8.49 -4.37 -0.23
N LEU A 43 7.69 -5.28 -0.78
CA LEU A 43 6.30 -4.98 -1.13
C LEU A 43 5.46 -4.65 0.09
N LEU A 44 5.61 -5.42 1.17
CA LEU A 44 4.92 -5.16 2.44
C LEU A 44 5.25 -3.76 2.96
N ALA A 45 6.54 -3.44 3.08
CA ALA A 45 7.01 -2.12 3.53
C ALA A 45 6.51 -0.98 2.63
N SER A 46 6.47 -1.19 1.31
CA SER A 46 5.97 -0.20 0.35
C SER A 46 4.46 0.04 0.50
N ILE A 47 3.67 -1.03 0.66
CA ILE A 47 2.22 -0.93 0.80
C ILE A 47 1.85 -0.27 2.13
N THR A 48 2.55 -0.61 3.23
CA THR A 48 2.26 -0.07 4.56
C THR A 48 2.79 1.33 4.80
N SER A 49 3.61 1.89 3.90
CA SER A 49 4.10 3.28 3.96
C SER A 49 3.48 4.20 2.91
N LEU A 50 2.71 3.63 1.97
CA LEU A 50 2.04 4.37 0.91
C LEU A 50 1.01 5.39 1.46
N PRO A 51 0.13 5.02 2.42
CA PRO A 51 -0.81 5.97 3.01
C PRO A 51 -0.11 7.16 3.69
N GLU A 52 0.99 6.89 4.37
CA GLU A 52 1.83 7.87 5.06
C GLU A 52 2.51 8.78 4.04
N LEU A 53 3.01 8.22 2.93
CA LEU A 53 3.60 9.02 1.84
C LEU A 53 2.55 9.95 1.20
N VAL A 54 1.35 9.45 0.92
CA VAL A 54 0.23 10.26 0.39
C VAL A 54 -0.16 11.36 1.38
N THR A 55 -0.26 11.03 2.66
CA THR A 55 -0.61 11.99 3.73
C THR A 55 0.48 13.04 3.93
N GLY A 56 1.75 12.64 3.87
CA GLY A 56 2.90 13.56 3.93
C GLY A 56 2.92 14.53 2.74
N ILE A 57 2.72 14.04 1.51
CA ILE A 57 2.67 14.88 0.30
C ILE A 57 1.46 15.83 0.34
N THR A 58 0.31 15.37 0.78
CA THR A 58 -0.90 16.20 0.82
C THR A 58 -0.82 17.27 1.91
N SER A 59 -0.35 16.92 3.12
CA SER A 59 -0.17 17.87 4.22
C SER A 59 0.88 18.95 3.92
N THR A 60 1.99 18.59 3.28
CA THR A 60 3.01 19.56 2.84
C THR A 60 2.47 20.52 1.77
N ASN A 61 1.75 20.02 0.76
CA ASN A 61 1.12 20.85 -0.27
C ASN A 61 0.06 21.81 0.30
N LEU A 62 -0.66 21.39 1.36
CA LEU A 62 -1.64 22.23 2.05
C LEU A 62 -1.00 23.23 3.04
N GLY A 63 0.33 23.30 3.12
CA GLY A 63 1.05 24.18 4.05
C GLY A 63 0.99 23.73 5.51
N ASN A 64 0.48 22.52 5.79
CA ASN A 64 0.33 22.00 7.14
C ASN A 64 1.56 21.18 7.55
N GLN A 65 2.64 21.89 7.85
CA GLN A 65 3.94 21.31 8.23
C GLN A 65 3.85 20.49 9.53
N THR A 66 2.99 20.89 10.47
CA THR A 66 2.77 20.16 11.72
C THR A 66 2.20 18.77 11.48
N MET A 67 1.21 18.65 10.57
CA MET A 67 0.65 17.34 10.20
C MET A 67 1.63 16.49 9.41
N ALA A 68 2.45 17.10 8.54
CA ALA A 68 3.48 16.38 7.80
C ALA A 68 4.51 15.72 8.74
N VAL A 69 4.93 16.45 9.77
CA VAL A 69 5.84 15.93 10.80
C VAL A 69 5.13 14.89 11.66
N ALA A 70 3.91 15.15 12.13
CA ALA A 70 3.17 14.19 12.96
C ALA A 70 2.85 12.86 12.23
N ASN A 71 2.80 12.86 10.89
CA ASN A 71 2.54 11.65 10.10
C ASN A 71 3.75 10.71 9.98
N ILE A 72 4.98 11.21 10.18
CA ILE A 72 6.21 10.40 10.10
C ILE A 72 6.72 9.91 11.46
N PHE A 73 6.17 10.44 12.57
CA PHE A 73 6.55 10.12 13.96
C PHE A 73 5.46 9.28 14.64
#